data_AF-A0A7W0T1Q1-F1
#
_entry.id   AF-A0A7W0T1Q1-F1
#
_cell.length_a   1.000
_cell.length_b   1.000
_cell.length_c   1.000
_cell.angle_alpha   90.00
_cell.angle_beta   90.00
_cell.angle_gamma   90.00
#
_symmetry.space_group_name_H-M   'P 1'
#
loop_
_entity.id
_entity.type
_entity.pdbx_description
1 polymer ?
#
loop_
_entity_poly.entity_id
_entity_poly.type
_entity_poly.pdbx_seq_one_letter_code
_entity_poly.pdbx_strand_id
1 'polypeptide(L)'
;MRCFVVDMSAAPDQSPLARLLSKLDSRGLAPSAWLRTGWPRVVPLTMLAALPLALAGPIRYVTGVGSVLAFVLAVAVTVASVLPFAQALRAPAGSRRDALLANAVCVAVATFAVWLLYNGDFGGLASFIARDGMMAIDAASHVRQYHDFIDRTPQVYEGFVSLYGFWDPLRRVTGDLIVPIKLSFYLGVVVVAVAPCVITFSVLHKFRAERRAYVVGGVVCLVSSIAVQYWLILPLESFHHMGGFWAHLFALVPLVALWLVDALVRQRILRVVAIGFIAVLYRYTYGLNVPDLCAAIGVILVAEACGHQLPRRTRVMLGFMALAAFAGSLYSYLQLRPIFSVWGWILRHDIARVRQGEVLALLAIGVTCAWRPIRALASGSGIVRALRFPFVFGAANVLFLVVVKYTTPTNIHYYSQKYDFHAVVLVASSFVVVASFWAATCARQFDRRTLSGLVIALALVAVGQQRLRRGFAVYQEGFREHALGAPPYHRPQPWYDAAAIERIRETLRIEHKAFGGYASPLWPMRCFMNALFDHGDLKDPQLTTAPGHCVFWEAGEAAAQDADPAKRCSAHPRRWSPTGTATLCSRCY
;
A
#
# COMPACT_ATOMS: atom_id res chain seq x y z
N MET A 1 10.22 -68.36 -24.55
CA MET A 1 9.67 -67.79 -23.31
C MET A 1 10.46 -66.54 -22.96
N ARG A 2 9.77 -65.38 -22.87
CA ARG A 2 10.05 -64.20 -22.01
C ARG A 2 11.39 -63.45 -22.25
N CYS A 3 11.49 -62.12 -22.33
CA CYS A 3 10.57 -61.02 -22.07
C CYS A 3 11.01 -59.78 -22.87
N PHE A 4 10.03 -59.05 -23.40
CA PHE A 4 10.13 -57.63 -23.75
C PHE A 4 10.54 -56.83 -22.51
N VAL A 5 11.63 -56.07 -22.58
CA VAL A 5 11.90 -54.97 -21.66
C VAL A 5 11.38 -53.71 -22.33
N VAL A 6 10.19 -53.29 -21.91
CA VAL A 6 9.64 -51.98 -22.23
C VAL A 6 10.36 -50.96 -21.37
N ASP A 7 11.06 -50.04 -22.03
CA ASP A 7 11.69 -48.87 -21.43
C ASP A 7 10.60 -47.93 -20.88
N MET A 8 10.40 -47.94 -19.57
CA MET A 8 9.50 -47.04 -18.85
C MET A 8 10.23 -45.82 -18.29
N SER A 9 11.11 -45.19 -19.09
CA SER A 9 11.72 -43.89 -18.76
C SER A 9 11.08 -42.72 -19.52
N ALA A 10 9.78 -42.81 -19.85
CA ALA A 10 9.00 -41.64 -20.22
C ALA A 10 8.69 -40.82 -18.95
N ALA A 11 9.52 -39.81 -18.67
CA ALA A 11 9.22 -38.81 -17.65
C ALA A 11 7.80 -38.25 -17.91
N PRO A 12 6.92 -38.18 -16.90
CA PRO A 12 5.57 -37.67 -17.09
C PRO A 12 5.65 -36.26 -17.64
N ASP A 13 4.90 -36.03 -18.72
CA ASP A 13 4.87 -34.83 -19.52
C ASP A 13 4.49 -33.63 -18.63
N GLN A 14 5.50 -33.00 -18.04
CA GLN A 14 5.29 -31.83 -17.18
C GLN A 14 4.62 -30.76 -18.03
N SER A 15 3.50 -30.21 -17.52
CA SER A 15 2.78 -29.15 -18.22
C SER A 15 3.75 -28.03 -18.64
N PRO A 16 3.51 -27.34 -19.77
CA PRO A 16 4.37 -26.23 -20.23
C PRO A 16 4.61 -25.19 -19.13
N LEU A 17 3.62 -25.00 -18.25
CA LEU A 17 3.69 -24.15 -17.07
C LEU A 17 4.63 -24.72 -16.00
N ALA A 18 4.58 -26.01 -15.68
CA ALA A 18 5.49 -26.65 -14.72
C ALA A 18 6.95 -26.71 -15.21
N ARG A 19 7.17 -26.91 -16.52
CA ARG A 19 8.51 -26.79 -17.15
C ARG A 19 9.04 -25.37 -17.14
N LEU A 20 8.16 -24.37 -17.28
CA LEU A 20 8.51 -22.96 -17.16
C LEU A 20 8.89 -22.63 -15.71
N LEU A 21 8.07 -23.03 -14.73
CA LEU A 21 8.27 -22.72 -13.32
C LEU A 21 9.50 -23.43 -12.71
N SER A 22 9.76 -24.69 -13.05
CA SER A 22 10.90 -25.44 -12.50
C SER A 22 12.26 -25.02 -13.06
N LYS A 23 12.33 -24.56 -14.33
CA LYS A 23 13.55 -23.97 -14.91
C LYS A 23 13.92 -22.62 -14.31
N LEU A 24 12.99 -21.94 -13.66
CA LEU A 24 13.22 -20.65 -13.01
C LEU A 24 13.86 -20.77 -11.61
N ASP A 25 13.88 -21.98 -11.05
CA ASP A 25 14.18 -22.19 -9.63
C ASP A 25 15.41 -23.06 -9.36
N SER A 26 16.09 -23.58 -10.40
CA SER A 26 17.09 -24.65 -10.28
C SER A 26 18.50 -24.24 -9.83
N ARG A 27 18.68 -23.11 -9.14
CA ARG A 27 19.96 -22.79 -8.46
C ARG A 27 19.71 -22.41 -7.01
N GLY A 28 19.78 -23.42 -6.14
CA GLY A 28 19.91 -23.25 -4.71
C GLY A 28 21.16 -22.43 -4.41
N LEU A 29 20.95 -21.22 -3.89
CA LEU A 29 22.00 -20.39 -3.34
C LEU A 29 21.71 -20.23 -1.85
N ALA A 30 22.77 -20.30 -1.04
CA ALA A 30 22.81 -19.80 0.34
C ALA A 30 22.15 -18.40 0.41
N PRO A 31 21.65 -17.92 1.59
CA PRO A 31 20.99 -16.61 1.71
C PRO A 31 21.77 -15.57 0.92
N SER A 32 21.13 -15.01 -0.09
CA SER A 32 21.82 -14.58 -1.31
C SER A 32 23.01 -13.65 -1.06
N ALA A 33 24.12 -13.87 -1.75
CA ALA A 33 25.27 -12.97 -1.74
C ALA A 33 24.90 -11.50 -2.01
N TRP A 34 23.78 -11.21 -2.69
CA TRP A 34 23.27 -9.85 -2.91
C TRP A 34 22.64 -9.21 -1.64
N LEU A 35 21.86 -9.95 -0.82
CA LEU A 35 21.41 -9.50 0.51
C LEU A 35 22.61 -9.19 1.44
N ARG A 36 23.75 -9.83 1.17
CA ARG A 36 25.01 -9.61 1.89
C ARG A 36 25.84 -8.44 1.33
N THR A 37 25.58 -7.95 0.11
CA THR A 37 26.46 -6.99 -0.60
C THR A 37 25.79 -5.65 -0.89
N GLY A 38 25.54 -4.86 0.16
CA GLY A 38 25.33 -3.41 0.02
C GLY A 38 23.98 -2.95 -0.54
N TRP A 39 22.94 -3.76 -0.42
CA TRP A 39 21.58 -3.35 -0.77
C TRP A 39 21.08 -2.18 0.11
N PRO A 40 20.13 -1.36 -0.36
CA PRO A 40 19.51 -0.30 0.45
C PRO A 40 18.72 -0.90 1.61
N ARG A 41 19.37 -1.04 2.77
CA ARG A 41 18.82 -1.67 3.98
C ARG A 41 17.67 -0.88 4.59
N VAL A 42 17.57 0.41 4.26
CA VAL A 42 16.62 1.35 4.87
C VAL A 42 15.20 0.81 4.77
N VAL A 43 14.74 0.35 3.60
CA VAL A 43 13.33 -0.06 3.44
C VAL A 43 12.95 -1.24 4.32
N PRO A 44 13.61 -2.42 4.28
CA PRO A 44 13.20 -3.49 5.18
C PRO A 44 13.61 -3.25 6.61
N LEU A 45 14.63 -2.45 6.93
CA LEU A 45 14.82 -2.01 8.32
C LEU A 45 13.63 -1.17 8.80
N THR A 46 13.11 -0.27 7.98
CA THR A 46 11.90 0.51 8.27
C THR A 46 10.68 -0.40 8.38
N MET A 47 10.50 -1.36 7.48
CA MET A 47 9.38 -2.32 7.55
C MET A 47 9.48 -3.21 8.79
N LEU A 48 10.68 -3.66 9.14
CA LEU A 48 10.93 -4.43 10.36
C LEU A 48 10.71 -3.58 11.62
N ALA A 49 11.06 -2.30 11.60
CA ALA A 49 10.79 -1.37 12.69
C ALA A 49 9.29 -1.02 12.82
N ALA A 50 8.56 -0.98 11.70
CA ALA A 50 7.11 -0.77 11.67
C ALA A 50 6.32 -2.04 12.02
N LEU A 51 6.95 -3.21 11.94
CA LEU A 51 6.28 -4.50 12.11
C LEU A 51 5.66 -4.67 13.51
N PRO A 52 6.33 -4.39 14.64
CA PRO A 52 5.72 -4.51 15.97
C PRO A 52 4.50 -3.60 16.13
N LEU A 53 4.56 -2.39 15.54
CA LEU A 53 3.47 -1.43 15.56
C LEU A 53 2.24 -2.01 14.83
N ALA A 54 2.43 -2.53 13.62
CA ALA A 54 1.33 -3.11 12.84
C ALA A 54 0.78 -4.43 13.42
N LEU A 55 1.60 -5.20 14.14
CA LEU A 55 1.20 -6.47 14.78
C LEU A 55 0.48 -6.32 16.11
N ALA A 56 0.67 -5.21 16.82
CA ALA A 56 0.01 -4.96 18.09
C ALA A 56 -1.53 -5.03 17.96
N GLY A 57 -2.07 -4.50 16.86
CA GLY A 57 -3.50 -4.55 16.54
C GLY A 57 -4.06 -5.98 16.51
N PRO A 58 -3.59 -6.84 15.59
CA PRO A 58 -3.99 -8.24 15.49
C PRO A 58 -3.89 -9.00 16.82
N ILE A 59 -2.79 -8.84 17.56
CA ILE A 59 -2.60 -9.52 18.85
C ILE A 59 -3.71 -9.13 19.80
N ARG A 60 -3.96 -7.83 19.98
CA ARG A 60 -5.02 -7.33 20.84
C ARG A 60 -6.41 -7.80 20.41
N TYR A 61 -6.71 -7.76 19.10
CA TYR A 61 -7.99 -8.21 18.57
C TYR A 61 -8.27 -9.68 18.92
N VAL A 62 -7.26 -10.55 18.74
CA VAL A 62 -7.41 -12.00 18.93
C VAL A 62 -7.41 -12.39 20.41
N THR A 63 -6.56 -11.77 21.24
CA THR A 63 -6.37 -12.21 22.63
C THR A 63 -7.14 -11.39 23.65
N GLY A 64 -7.65 -10.21 23.26
CA GLY A 64 -8.34 -9.29 24.16
C GLY A 64 -7.43 -8.55 25.15
N VAL A 65 -6.10 -8.71 25.07
CA VAL A 65 -5.18 -8.05 25.99
C VAL A 65 -5.10 -6.53 25.76
N GLY A 66 -4.71 -5.77 26.79
CA GLY A 66 -4.51 -4.32 26.68
C GLY A 66 -3.47 -3.95 25.62
N SER A 67 -3.57 -2.74 25.04
CA SER A 67 -2.76 -2.32 23.89
C SER A 67 -1.25 -2.30 24.17
N VAL A 68 -0.86 -1.93 25.41
CA VAL A 68 0.55 -1.95 25.86
C VAL A 68 1.11 -3.37 25.86
N LEU A 69 0.39 -4.33 26.44
CA LEU A 69 0.83 -5.73 26.46
C LEU A 69 0.85 -6.31 25.05
N ALA A 70 -0.14 -6.00 24.22
CA ALA A 70 -0.17 -6.42 22.82
C ALA A 70 1.06 -5.91 22.04
N PHE A 71 1.47 -4.66 22.27
CA PHE A 71 2.69 -4.11 21.67
C PHE A 71 3.96 -4.80 22.16
N VAL A 72 4.10 -5.08 23.47
CA VAL A 72 5.23 -5.83 24.02
C VAL A 72 5.32 -7.23 23.39
N LEU A 73 4.19 -7.93 23.29
CA LEU A 73 4.12 -9.23 22.61
C LEU A 73 4.48 -9.11 21.13
N ALA A 74 4.04 -8.06 20.44
CA ALA A 74 4.38 -7.82 19.04
C ALA A 74 5.89 -7.58 18.84
N VAL A 75 6.53 -6.85 19.76
CA VAL A 75 7.99 -6.66 19.78
C VAL A 75 8.69 -8.01 19.97
N ALA A 76 8.26 -8.82 20.93
CA ALA A 76 8.84 -10.14 21.18
C ALA A 76 8.72 -11.06 19.95
N VAL A 77 7.54 -11.14 19.34
CA VAL A 77 7.29 -11.90 18.10
C VAL A 77 8.15 -11.39 16.96
N THR A 78 8.26 -10.07 16.81
CA THR A 78 9.09 -9.46 15.75
C THR A 78 10.56 -9.77 15.95
N VAL A 79 11.09 -9.59 17.15
CA VAL A 79 12.50 -9.90 17.46
C VAL A 79 12.80 -11.37 17.21
N ALA A 80 11.94 -12.28 17.68
CA ALA A 80 12.07 -13.72 17.43
C ALA A 80 12.04 -14.04 15.92
N SER A 81 11.18 -13.37 15.16
CA SER A 81 11.03 -13.57 13.72
C SER A 81 12.20 -12.98 12.91
N VAL A 82 12.81 -11.90 13.39
CA VAL A 82 13.88 -11.15 12.70
C VAL A 82 15.28 -11.67 13.04
N LEU A 83 15.50 -12.22 14.23
CA LEU A 83 16.82 -12.67 14.66
C LEU A 83 17.51 -13.61 13.65
N PRO A 84 16.83 -14.59 13.03
CA PRO A 84 17.43 -15.43 11.99
C PRO A 84 17.80 -14.64 10.72
N PHE A 85 17.02 -13.63 10.35
CA PHE A 85 17.30 -12.75 9.22
C PHE A 85 18.48 -11.81 9.51
N ALA A 86 18.52 -11.20 10.70
CA ALA A 86 19.58 -10.29 11.10
C ALA A 86 20.95 -10.99 11.16
N GLN A 87 20.98 -12.24 11.66
CA GLN A 87 22.19 -13.06 11.66
C GLN A 87 22.63 -13.43 10.23
N ALA A 88 21.68 -13.73 9.34
CA ALA A 88 21.96 -13.99 7.93
C ALA A 88 22.47 -12.75 7.14
N LEU A 89 22.33 -11.54 7.70
CA LEU A 89 22.72 -10.26 7.11
C LEU A 89 24.09 -9.72 7.60
N ARG A 90 24.75 -10.40 8.55
CA ARG A 90 26.09 -10.01 9.07
C ARG A 90 27.20 -10.47 8.10
N ALA A 91 27.67 -9.60 7.22
CA ALA A 91 28.84 -9.82 6.34
C ALA A 91 29.39 -8.48 5.75
N PRO A 92 30.63 -8.45 5.21
CA PRO A 92 31.31 -7.22 4.80
C PRO A 92 30.62 -6.54 3.62
N ALA A 93 30.70 -5.21 3.61
CA ALA A 93 30.08 -4.36 2.60
C ALA A 93 30.55 -4.74 1.18
N GLY A 94 29.59 -4.85 0.25
CA GLY A 94 29.90 -4.83 -1.19
C GLY A 94 30.51 -3.48 -1.61
N SER A 95 30.73 -3.28 -2.92
CA SER A 95 31.18 -2.00 -3.48
C SER A 95 30.37 -0.83 -2.89
N ARG A 96 31.04 0.07 -2.15
CA ARG A 96 30.44 1.27 -1.55
C ARG A 96 29.71 2.13 -2.61
N ARG A 97 30.17 2.09 -3.86
CA ARG A 97 29.62 2.86 -4.98
C ARG A 97 28.28 2.30 -5.47
N ASP A 98 28.15 0.98 -5.57
CA ASP A 98 26.92 0.34 -6.04
C ASP A 98 25.80 0.54 -5.01
N ALA A 99 26.16 0.41 -3.73
CA ALA A 99 25.28 0.73 -2.62
C ALA A 99 24.86 2.21 -2.64
N LEU A 100 25.79 3.12 -2.92
CA LEU A 100 25.48 4.56 -3.00
C LEU A 100 24.47 4.85 -4.11
N LEU A 101 24.64 4.29 -5.32
CA LEU A 101 23.68 4.50 -6.41
C LEU A 101 22.29 3.99 -6.05
N ALA A 102 22.19 2.77 -5.53
CA ALA A 102 20.91 2.19 -5.14
C ALA A 102 20.21 3.02 -4.05
N ASN A 103 20.95 3.43 -3.01
CA ASN A 103 20.40 4.30 -1.95
C ASN A 103 20.01 5.68 -2.49
N ALA A 104 20.84 6.30 -3.34
CA ALA A 104 20.55 7.61 -3.91
C ALA A 104 19.26 7.60 -4.74
N VAL A 105 19.05 6.58 -5.58
CA VAL A 105 17.80 6.42 -6.34
C VAL A 105 16.61 6.22 -5.40
N CYS A 106 16.74 5.36 -4.39
CA CYS A 106 15.66 5.12 -3.42
C CYS A 106 15.28 6.38 -2.64
N VAL A 107 16.27 7.13 -2.13
CA VAL A 107 16.06 8.39 -1.41
C VAL A 107 15.44 9.43 -2.33
N ALA A 108 15.97 9.62 -3.54
CA ALA A 108 15.42 10.59 -4.49
C ALA A 108 13.94 10.32 -4.82
N VAL A 109 13.58 9.06 -5.07
CA VAL A 109 12.19 8.66 -5.36
C VAL A 109 11.28 8.82 -4.13
N ALA A 110 11.76 8.46 -2.93
CA ALA A 110 11.02 8.67 -1.69
C ALA A 110 10.78 10.16 -1.42
N THR A 111 11.83 10.99 -1.49
CA THR A 111 11.74 12.43 -1.31
C THR A 111 10.82 13.06 -2.34
N PHE A 112 10.91 12.66 -3.61
CA PHE A 112 10.00 13.14 -4.66
C PHE A 112 8.53 12.83 -4.34
N ALA A 113 8.22 11.59 -3.95
CA ALA A 113 6.87 11.18 -3.62
C ALA A 113 6.30 11.91 -2.40
N VAL A 114 7.10 12.01 -1.32
CA VAL A 114 6.70 12.73 -0.10
C VAL A 114 6.55 14.22 -0.35
N TRP A 115 7.48 14.84 -1.09
CA TRP A 115 7.43 16.27 -1.41
C TRP A 115 6.16 16.65 -2.17
N LEU A 116 5.72 15.82 -3.13
CA LEU A 116 4.48 16.07 -3.88
C LEU A 116 3.20 15.87 -3.07
N LEU A 117 3.22 14.98 -2.07
CA LEU A 117 2.02 14.68 -1.26
C LEU A 117 1.97 15.47 0.04
N TYR A 118 3.08 16.01 0.50
CA TYR A 118 3.13 16.88 1.66
C TYR A 118 2.73 18.31 1.28
N ASN A 119 1.48 18.66 1.57
CA ASN A 119 1.01 20.04 1.47
C ASN A 119 0.99 20.68 2.87
N GLY A 120 1.81 21.72 3.06
CA GLY A 120 1.98 22.43 4.33
C GLY A 120 0.77 23.26 4.76
N ASP A 121 -0.13 23.61 3.83
CA ASP A 121 -1.34 24.37 4.14
C ASP A 121 -2.36 23.50 4.85
N PHE A 122 -2.45 22.21 4.50
CA PHE A 122 -3.29 21.22 5.17
C PHE A 122 -2.55 20.45 6.28
N GLY A 123 -1.36 20.91 6.68
CA GLY A 123 -0.50 20.23 7.64
C GLY A 123 -0.10 18.81 7.21
N GLY A 124 -0.21 18.47 5.92
CA GLY A 124 0.05 17.14 5.37
C GLY A 124 -1.16 16.19 5.37
N LEU A 125 -2.36 16.62 5.80
CA LEU A 125 -3.62 15.84 5.74
C LEU A 125 -4.71 16.64 5.02
N ALA A 126 -4.76 16.52 3.69
CA ALA A 126 -5.85 17.06 2.90
C ALA A 126 -7.04 16.08 2.84
N SER A 127 -8.26 16.62 2.82
CA SER A 127 -9.52 16.01 2.44
C SER A 127 -9.90 16.44 1.01
N PHE A 128 -11.02 15.94 0.47
CA PHE A 128 -11.42 16.21 -0.91
C PHE A 128 -12.90 16.57 -1.04
N ILE A 129 -13.19 17.57 -1.87
CA ILE A 129 -14.54 17.93 -2.33
C ILE A 129 -14.69 17.65 -3.83
N ALA A 130 -15.69 16.85 -4.20
CA ALA A 130 -16.04 16.60 -5.60
C ALA A 130 -16.79 17.77 -6.25
N ARG A 131 -16.97 17.70 -7.57
CA ARG A 131 -17.65 18.77 -8.34
C ARG A 131 -19.13 18.89 -7.97
N ASP A 132 -19.72 17.82 -7.50
CA ASP A 132 -21.09 17.74 -7.02
C ASP A 132 -21.23 18.19 -5.55
N GLY A 133 -20.16 18.71 -4.94
CA GLY A 133 -20.14 19.16 -3.54
C GLY A 133 -20.04 18.03 -2.52
N MET A 134 -20.03 16.77 -2.96
CA MET A 134 -19.93 15.62 -2.06
C MET A 134 -18.51 15.50 -1.50
N MET A 135 -18.42 15.05 -0.26
CA MET A 135 -17.17 14.95 0.50
C MET A 135 -17.08 13.60 1.20
N ALA A 136 -15.87 13.05 1.32
CA ALA A 136 -15.65 11.84 2.11
C ALA A 136 -15.50 12.16 3.60
N ILE A 137 -15.87 11.18 4.44
CA ILE A 137 -15.70 11.24 5.90
C ILE A 137 -15.04 9.98 6.49
N ASP A 138 -14.52 9.06 5.65
CA ASP A 138 -13.94 7.79 6.12
C ASP A 138 -12.78 8.00 7.10
N ALA A 139 -12.03 9.11 6.99
CA ALA A 139 -10.98 9.46 7.94
C ALA A 139 -11.53 9.61 9.36
N ALA A 140 -12.66 10.30 9.52
CA ALA A 140 -13.31 10.49 10.82
C ALA A 140 -13.81 9.15 11.38
N SER A 141 -14.32 8.27 10.51
CA SER A 141 -14.70 6.89 10.87
C SER A 141 -13.52 6.09 11.43
N HIS A 142 -12.34 6.19 10.83
CA HIS A 142 -11.14 5.52 11.34
C HIS A 142 -10.66 6.07 12.69
N VAL A 143 -10.76 7.40 12.91
CA VAL A 143 -10.41 8.00 14.20
C VAL A 143 -11.38 7.54 15.29
N ARG A 144 -12.69 7.52 15.03
CA ARG A 144 -13.68 6.97 15.96
C ARG A 144 -13.41 5.49 16.25
N GLN A 145 -13.18 4.68 15.22
CA GLN A 145 -12.88 3.26 15.40
C GLN A 145 -11.58 3.03 16.15
N TYR A 146 -10.60 3.94 16.06
CA TYR A 146 -9.41 3.90 16.89
C TYR A 146 -9.76 4.09 18.37
N HIS A 147 -10.62 5.06 18.72
CA HIS A 147 -11.10 5.22 20.10
C HIS A 147 -11.91 4.01 20.57
N ASP A 148 -12.85 3.51 19.75
CA ASP A 148 -13.59 2.28 20.05
C ASP A 148 -12.63 1.11 20.29
N PHE A 149 -11.63 0.97 19.42
CA PHE A 149 -10.59 -0.04 19.57
C PHE A 149 -9.93 0.15 20.93
N ILE A 150 -9.23 1.26 21.18
CA ILE A 150 -8.37 1.41 22.36
C ILE A 150 -9.15 1.41 23.68
N ASP A 151 -10.25 2.15 23.73
CA ASP A 151 -10.92 2.51 24.99
C ASP A 151 -12.13 1.63 25.31
N ARG A 152 -12.76 0.99 24.31
CA ARG A 152 -14.05 0.29 24.49
C ARG A 152 -13.98 -1.21 24.28
N THR A 153 -13.63 -1.67 23.08
CA THR A 153 -13.60 -3.10 22.73
C THR A 153 -12.53 -3.42 21.69
N PRO A 154 -11.78 -4.53 21.84
CA PRO A 154 -10.79 -4.93 20.85
C PRO A 154 -11.41 -5.47 19.55
N GLN A 155 -12.67 -5.94 19.54
CA GLN A 155 -13.33 -6.52 18.37
C GLN A 155 -14.08 -5.48 17.51
N VAL A 156 -13.35 -4.51 16.96
CA VAL A 156 -13.92 -3.50 16.05
C VAL A 156 -13.53 -3.74 14.59
N TYR A 157 -14.31 -3.12 13.71
CA TYR A 157 -13.99 -2.97 12.28
C TYR A 157 -13.57 -4.28 11.59
N GLU A 158 -14.27 -5.37 11.91
CA GLU A 158 -14.07 -6.71 11.31
C GLU A 158 -12.62 -7.24 11.42
N GLY A 159 -11.87 -6.72 12.38
CA GLY A 159 -10.46 -7.03 12.62
C GLY A 159 -9.47 -6.27 11.75
N PHE A 160 -9.87 -5.25 10.99
CA PHE A 160 -8.93 -4.39 10.24
C PHE A 160 -8.24 -3.37 11.16
N VAL A 161 -7.55 -3.86 12.20
CA VAL A 161 -7.06 -3.08 13.34
C VAL A 161 -5.55 -2.83 13.33
N SER A 162 -4.80 -3.34 12.34
CA SER A 162 -3.35 -3.12 12.25
C SER A 162 -2.97 -1.63 12.20
N LEU A 163 -3.80 -0.81 11.56
CA LEU A 163 -3.63 0.65 11.53
C LEU A 163 -3.72 1.27 12.94
N TYR A 164 -4.68 0.82 13.75
CA TYR A 164 -4.91 1.32 15.10
C TYR A 164 -3.82 0.86 16.08
N GLY A 165 -3.36 -0.39 15.92
CA GLY A 165 -2.17 -0.90 16.59
C GLY A 165 -0.92 -0.09 16.24
N PHE A 166 -0.83 0.41 15.00
CA PHE A 166 0.27 1.26 14.59
C PHE A 166 0.21 2.66 15.22
N TRP A 167 -0.98 3.24 15.31
CA TRP A 167 -1.16 4.58 15.88
C TRP A 167 -0.96 4.64 17.40
N ASP A 168 -1.43 3.66 18.16
CA ASP A 168 -1.49 3.77 19.63
C ASP A 168 -0.13 3.98 20.31
N PRO A 169 0.91 3.16 20.04
CA PRO A 169 2.21 3.35 20.69
C PRO A 169 2.84 4.70 20.31
N LEU A 170 2.68 5.13 19.06
CA LEU A 170 3.19 6.40 18.57
C LEU A 170 2.44 7.59 19.17
N ARG A 171 1.11 7.51 19.31
CA ARG A 171 0.30 8.54 20.00
C ARG A 171 0.76 8.68 21.45
N ARG A 172 1.02 7.56 22.16
CA ARG A 172 1.50 7.60 23.55
C ARG A 172 2.85 8.31 23.69
N VAL A 173 3.73 8.18 22.69
CA VAL A 173 5.04 8.86 22.68
C VAL A 173 4.91 10.34 22.30
N THR A 174 4.04 10.65 21.34
CA THR A 174 3.94 12.00 20.76
C THR A 174 2.92 12.90 21.45
N GLY A 175 2.00 12.34 22.23
CA GLY A 175 0.88 13.05 22.84
C GLY A 175 -0.24 13.44 21.86
N ASP A 176 -0.08 13.19 20.57
CA ASP A 176 -0.99 13.67 19.51
C ASP A 176 -1.28 12.56 18.49
N LEU A 177 -2.56 12.31 18.21
CA LEU A 177 -2.99 11.29 17.25
C LEU A 177 -2.74 11.71 15.80
N ILE A 178 -2.61 13.02 15.51
CA ILE A 178 -2.37 13.51 14.16
C ILE A 178 -1.00 13.05 13.62
N VAL A 179 0.01 12.98 14.49
CA VAL A 179 1.37 12.54 14.11
C VAL A 179 1.39 11.10 13.58
N PRO A 180 0.90 10.08 14.31
CA PRO A 180 0.85 8.72 13.79
C PRO A 180 -0.03 8.54 12.55
N ILE A 181 -1.12 9.29 12.42
CA ILE A 181 -1.94 9.30 11.20
C ILE A 181 -1.06 9.67 9.99
N LYS A 182 -0.35 10.81 10.06
CA LYS A 182 0.58 11.23 9.00
C LYS A 182 1.67 10.20 8.75
N LEU A 183 2.32 9.72 9.81
CA LEU A 183 3.39 8.74 9.69
C LEU A 183 2.92 7.45 8.98
N SER A 184 1.71 6.97 9.29
CA SER A 184 1.16 5.77 8.64
C SER A 184 0.92 5.98 7.14
N PHE A 185 0.44 7.16 6.74
CA PHE A 185 0.25 7.51 5.33
C PHE A 185 1.59 7.63 4.58
N TYR A 186 2.52 8.46 5.07
CA TYR A 186 3.81 8.68 4.41
C TYR A 186 4.68 7.41 4.42
N LEU A 187 4.52 6.52 5.40
CA LEU A 187 5.14 5.19 5.36
C LEU A 187 4.62 4.38 4.17
N GLY A 188 3.31 4.36 3.93
CA GLY A 188 2.71 3.70 2.76
C GLY A 188 3.30 4.23 1.45
N VAL A 189 3.27 5.56 1.26
CA VAL A 189 3.83 6.25 0.08
C VAL A 189 5.30 5.88 -0.14
N VAL A 190 6.13 5.95 0.91
CA VAL A 190 7.56 5.63 0.80
C VAL A 190 7.78 4.16 0.45
N VAL A 191 7.05 3.23 1.07
CA VAL A 191 7.20 1.80 0.78
C VAL A 191 6.84 1.50 -0.68
N VAL A 192 5.72 2.04 -1.17
CA VAL A 192 5.27 1.84 -2.56
C VAL A 192 6.25 2.48 -3.56
N ALA A 193 6.77 3.67 -3.26
CA ALA A 193 7.70 4.36 -4.13
C ALA A 193 9.07 3.67 -4.22
N VAL A 194 9.57 3.14 -3.11
CA VAL A 194 10.95 2.62 -3.03
C VAL A 194 11.05 1.13 -3.34
N ALA A 195 10.05 0.32 -3.00
CA ALA A 195 10.09 -1.13 -3.24
C ALA A 195 10.41 -1.54 -4.70
N PRO A 196 9.79 -0.96 -5.76
CA PRO A 196 10.16 -1.30 -7.13
C PRO A 196 11.62 -0.98 -7.44
N CYS A 197 12.20 0.06 -6.83
CA CYS A 197 13.61 0.38 -6.97
C CYS A 197 14.50 -0.69 -6.31
N VAL A 198 14.19 -1.10 -5.08
CA VAL A 198 14.90 -2.18 -4.37
C VAL A 198 14.89 -3.47 -5.17
N ILE A 199 13.71 -3.85 -5.68
CA ILE A 199 13.51 -5.05 -6.49
C ILE A 199 14.30 -4.93 -7.80
N THR A 200 14.25 -3.77 -8.46
CA THR A 200 15.01 -3.50 -9.67
C THR A 200 16.52 -3.67 -9.43
N PHE A 201 17.08 -3.07 -8.38
CA PHE A 201 18.51 -3.23 -8.08
C PHE A 201 18.89 -4.68 -7.72
N SER A 202 17.97 -5.47 -7.16
CA SER A 202 18.18 -6.90 -6.95
C SER A 202 18.32 -7.67 -8.28
N VAL A 203 17.57 -7.26 -9.31
CA VAL A 203 17.65 -7.82 -10.66
C VAL A 203 18.92 -7.32 -11.37
N LEU A 204 19.22 -6.03 -11.25
CA LEU A 204 20.38 -5.40 -11.86
C LEU A 204 21.70 -5.89 -11.29
N HIS A 205 21.70 -6.51 -10.10
CA HIS A 205 22.90 -7.08 -9.49
C HIS A 205 23.65 -8.05 -10.41
N LYS A 206 22.93 -8.74 -11.32
CA LYS A 206 23.57 -9.59 -12.34
C LYS A 206 24.51 -8.81 -13.28
N PHE A 207 24.22 -7.53 -13.51
CA PHE A 207 24.98 -6.65 -14.39
C PHE A 207 26.09 -5.85 -13.68
N ARG A 208 26.36 -6.12 -12.39
CA ARG A 208 27.34 -5.34 -11.59
C ARG A 208 28.75 -5.33 -12.19
N ALA A 209 29.14 -6.41 -12.88
CA ALA A 209 30.44 -6.49 -13.56
C ALA A 209 30.47 -5.63 -14.83
N GLU A 210 29.32 -5.42 -15.48
CA GLU A 210 29.17 -4.60 -16.67
C GLU A 210 28.67 -3.19 -16.30
N ARG A 211 29.58 -2.34 -15.82
CA ARG A 211 29.27 -1.00 -15.25
C ARG A 211 28.28 -0.18 -16.07
N ARG A 212 28.42 -0.16 -17.41
CA ARG A 212 27.51 0.57 -18.31
C ARG A 212 26.07 0.07 -18.17
N ALA A 213 25.85 -1.24 -18.19
CA ALA A 213 24.52 -1.83 -18.08
C ALA A 213 23.89 -1.59 -16.71
N TYR A 214 24.68 -1.70 -15.63
CA TYR A 214 24.22 -1.41 -14.28
C TYR A 214 23.78 0.06 -14.11
N VAL A 215 24.60 1.01 -14.58
CA VAL A 215 24.29 2.45 -14.49
C VAL A 215 23.08 2.82 -15.36
N VAL A 216 23.01 2.33 -16.61
CA VAL A 216 21.86 2.59 -17.49
C VAL A 216 20.57 2.04 -16.86
N GLY A 217 20.61 0.81 -16.31
CA GLY A 217 19.47 0.25 -15.58
C GLY A 217 19.06 1.09 -14.37
N GLY A 218 20.03 1.59 -13.59
CA GLY A 218 19.79 2.45 -12.44
C GLY A 218 19.19 3.82 -12.80
N VAL A 219 19.67 4.45 -13.88
CA VAL A 219 19.11 5.71 -14.39
C VAL A 219 17.68 5.52 -14.88
N VAL A 220 17.43 4.45 -15.65
CA VAL A 220 16.07 4.12 -16.10
C VAL A 220 15.15 3.80 -14.92
N CYS A 221 15.66 3.15 -13.87
CA CYS A 221 14.92 2.92 -12.64
C CYS A 221 14.48 4.26 -12.01
N LEU A 222 15.37 5.23 -11.88
CA LEU A 222 15.02 6.55 -11.33
C LEU A 222 13.96 7.27 -12.17
N VAL A 223 14.20 7.38 -13.48
CA VAL A 223 13.32 8.12 -14.40
C VAL A 223 11.95 7.45 -14.50
N SER A 224 11.91 6.12 -14.64
CA SER A 224 10.64 5.38 -14.72
C SER A 224 9.88 5.40 -13.40
N SER A 225 10.57 5.32 -12.25
CA SER A 225 9.93 5.49 -10.95
C SER A 225 9.29 6.86 -10.81
N ILE A 226 10.01 7.95 -11.09
CA ILE A 226 9.45 9.31 -11.04
C ILE A 226 8.23 9.44 -11.97
N ALA A 227 8.34 8.95 -13.20
CA ALA A 227 7.25 9.03 -14.17
C ALA A 227 6.02 8.21 -13.76
N VAL A 228 6.20 6.97 -13.31
CA VAL A 228 5.08 6.11 -12.85
C VAL A 228 4.45 6.67 -11.58
N GLN A 229 5.26 7.18 -10.65
CA GLN A 229 4.79 7.83 -9.44
C GLN A 229 3.93 9.05 -9.76
N TYR A 230 4.48 10.03 -10.48
CA TYR A 230 3.79 11.27 -10.79
C TYR A 230 2.50 11.06 -11.60
N TRP A 231 2.57 10.24 -12.64
CA TRP A 231 1.46 10.13 -13.58
C TRP A 231 0.37 9.16 -13.16
N LEU A 232 0.64 8.24 -12.23
CA LEU A 232 -0.30 7.16 -11.92
C LEU A 232 -0.44 6.88 -10.42
N ILE A 233 0.65 6.57 -9.72
CA ILE A 233 0.55 6.10 -8.32
C ILE A 233 0.19 7.24 -7.36
N LEU A 234 0.91 8.35 -7.37
CA LEU A 234 0.65 9.48 -6.45
C LEU A 234 -0.75 10.09 -6.62
N PRO A 235 -1.31 10.24 -7.84
CA PRO A 235 -2.72 10.62 -7.99
C PRO A 235 -3.70 9.67 -7.30
N LEU A 236 -3.45 8.36 -7.38
CA LEU A 236 -4.29 7.36 -6.73
C LEU A 236 -4.16 7.40 -5.21
N GLU A 237 -2.93 7.45 -4.70
CA GLU A 237 -2.64 7.54 -3.27
C GLU A 237 -3.19 8.84 -2.67
N SER A 238 -2.99 9.96 -3.36
CA SER A 238 -3.54 11.27 -2.99
C SER A 238 -5.06 11.21 -2.87
N PHE A 239 -5.76 10.70 -3.89
CA PHE A 239 -7.22 10.58 -3.83
C PHE A 239 -7.68 9.70 -2.67
N HIS A 240 -7.09 8.52 -2.50
CA HIS A 240 -7.48 7.61 -1.42
C HIS A 240 -7.18 8.19 -0.03
N HIS A 241 -6.11 8.98 0.08
CA HIS A 241 -5.73 9.66 1.30
C HIS A 241 -6.71 10.78 1.63
N MET A 242 -7.04 11.61 0.64
CA MET A 242 -8.03 12.68 0.77
C MET A 242 -9.45 12.15 0.96
N GLY A 243 -9.74 10.95 0.48
CA GLY A 243 -10.96 10.22 0.75
C GLY A 243 -11.00 9.61 2.16
N GLY A 244 -9.89 9.63 2.91
CA GLY A 244 -9.82 9.02 4.23
C GLY A 244 -9.76 7.50 4.23
N PHE A 245 -9.43 6.86 3.10
CA PHE A 245 -9.36 5.40 2.96
C PHE A 245 -8.03 4.85 3.52
N TRP A 246 -7.72 5.20 4.76
CA TRP A 246 -6.39 5.01 5.33
C TRP A 246 -6.03 3.56 5.59
N ALA A 247 -6.98 2.72 5.99
CA ALA A 247 -6.74 1.27 6.09
C ALA A 247 -6.41 0.65 4.72
N HIS A 248 -7.07 1.13 3.66
CA HIS A 248 -6.81 0.70 2.29
C HIS A 248 -5.39 1.08 1.85
N LEU A 249 -4.97 2.33 2.10
CA LEU A 249 -3.60 2.77 1.81
C LEU A 249 -2.53 2.05 2.65
N PHE A 250 -2.78 1.90 3.95
CA PHE A 250 -1.83 1.27 4.85
C PHE A 250 -1.63 -0.21 4.53
N ALA A 251 -2.63 -0.88 3.95
CA ALA A 251 -2.52 -2.26 3.48
C ALA A 251 -1.56 -2.44 2.29
N LEU A 252 -1.17 -1.38 1.59
CA LEU A 252 -0.07 -1.44 0.62
C LEU A 252 1.25 -1.83 1.28
N VAL A 253 1.46 -1.52 2.57
CA VAL A 253 2.70 -1.87 3.28
C VAL A 253 2.88 -3.40 3.36
N PRO A 254 1.97 -4.19 3.96
CA PRO A 254 2.09 -5.65 3.94
C PRO A 254 1.98 -6.23 2.52
N LEU A 255 1.21 -5.63 1.61
CA LEU A 255 1.13 -6.12 0.22
C LEU A 255 2.46 -6.02 -0.52
N VAL A 256 3.14 -4.88 -0.40
CA VAL A 256 4.47 -4.67 -0.97
C VAL A 256 5.51 -5.51 -0.22
N ALA A 257 5.32 -5.75 1.08
CA ALA A 257 6.16 -6.69 1.83
C ALA A 257 6.11 -8.11 1.24
N LEU A 258 4.94 -8.59 0.83
CA LEU A 258 4.80 -9.88 0.14
C LEU A 258 5.58 -9.88 -1.18
N TRP A 259 5.48 -8.79 -1.96
CA TRP A 259 6.24 -8.66 -3.20
C TRP A 259 7.75 -8.69 -2.95
N LEU A 260 8.23 -7.94 -1.96
CA LEU A 260 9.64 -7.94 -1.55
C LEU A 260 10.09 -9.33 -1.09
N VAL A 261 9.31 -10.01 -0.26
CA VAL A 261 9.63 -11.37 0.20
C VAL A 261 9.70 -12.35 -0.99
N ASP A 262 8.75 -12.29 -1.91
CA ASP A 262 8.73 -13.14 -3.11
C ASP A 262 9.95 -12.91 -4.02
N ALA A 263 10.27 -11.65 -4.25
CA ALA A 263 11.35 -11.23 -5.14
C ALA A 263 12.74 -11.51 -4.54
N LEU A 264 12.91 -11.26 -3.24
CA LEU A 264 14.22 -11.11 -2.59
C LEU A 264 14.62 -12.34 -1.77
N VAL A 265 13.70 -12.97 -1.04
CA VAL A 265 14.03 -14.11 -0.16
C VAL A 265 14.22 -15.35 -1.03
N ARG A 266 15.45 -15.84 -1.16
CA ARG A 266 15.77 -17.02 -2.00
C ARG A 266 15.44 -18.34 -1.32
N GLN A 267 15.63 -18.43 0.00
CA GLN A 267 15.36 -19.65 0.77
C GLN A 267 13.85 -19.94 0.77
N ARG A 268 13.46 -21.07 0.18
CA ARG A 268 12.07 -21.41 -0.10
C ARG A 268 11.20 -21.48 1.17
N ILE A 269 11.64 -22.23 2.19
CA ILE A 269 10.87 -22.38 3.44
C ILE A 269 10.69 -21.02 4.13
N LEU A 270 11.76 -20.24 4.23
CA LEU A 270 11.72 -18.90 4.83
C LEU A 270 10.75 -17.98 4.08
N ARG A 271 10.78 -18.03 2.74
CA ARG A 271 9.86 -17.29 1.87
C ARG A 271 8.41 -17.69 2.11
N VAL A 272 8.10 -18.99 2.14
CA VAL A 272 6.74 -19.51 2.40
C VAL A 272 6.24 -19.08 3.78
N VAL A 273 7.07 -19.22 4.82
CA VAL A 273 6.71 -18.80 6.19
C VAL A 273 6.45 -17.29 6.24
N ALA A 274 7.34 -16.48 5.65
CA ALA A 274 7.18 -15.03 5.61
C ALA A 274 5.94 -14.61 4.80
N ILE A 275 5.66 -15.25 3.66
CA ILE A 275 4.43 -15.02 2.89
C ILE A 275 3.19 -15.32 3.75
N GLY A 276 3.16 -16.46 4.44
CA GLY A 276 2.05 -16.82 5.32
C GLY A 276 1.82 -15.79 6.43
N PHE A 277 2.90 -15.40 7.13
CA PHE A 277 2.84 -14.40 8.19
C PHE A 277 2.35 -13.03 7.70
N ILE A 278 2.91 -12.53 6.60
CA ILE A 278 2.53 -11.23 6.05
C ILE A 278 1.10 -11.25 5.47
N ALA A 279 0.64 -12.38 4.92
CA ALA A 279 -0.73 -12.52 4.45
C ALA A 279 -1.74 -12.40 5.60
N VAL A 280 -1.42 -12.95 6.77
CA VAL A 280 -2.22 -12.76 7.99
C VAL A 280 -2.21 -11.28 8.38
N LEU A 281 -1.06 -10.62 8.40
CA LEU A 281 -0.97 -9.19 8.69
C LEU A 281 -1.81 -8.34 7.71
N TYR A 282 -1.77 -8.67 6.42
CA TYR A 282 -2.59 -8.02 5.40
C TYR A 282 -4.08 -8.16 5.72
N ARG A 283 -4.57 -9.36 6.09
CA ARG A 283 -5.98 -9.59 6.47
C ARG A 283 -6.42 -8.76 7.67
N TYR A 284 -5.54 -8.52 8.64
CA TYR A 284 -5.82 -7.63 9.79
C TYR A 284 -5.58 -6.14 9.48
N THR A 285 -5.14 -5.82 8.27
CA THR A 285 -5.01 -4.44 7.81
C THR A 285 -6.17 -4.05 6.90
N TYR A 286 -6.57 -4.93 5.96
CA TYR A 286 -7.64 -4.66 5.01
C TYR A 286 -8.22 -5.94 4.38
N GLY A 287 -9.51 -5.92 4.04
CA GLY A 287 -10.24 -7.12 3.62
C GLY A 287 -10.53 -7.24 2.12
N LEU A 288 -10.64 -6.13 1.39
CA LEU A 288 -11.27 -6.13 0.05
C LEU A 288 -10.53 -7.02 -0.96
N ASN A 289 -9.20 -6.99 -0.98
CA ASN A 289 -8.38 -7.83 -1.89
C ASN A 289 -7.83 -9.11 -1.24
N VAL A 290 -8.40 -9.57 -0.13
CA VAL A 290 -8.05 -10.89 0.44
C VAL A 290 -8.27 -12.04 -0.57
N PRO A 291 -9.33 -12.04 -1.43
CA PRO A 291 -9.45 -13.05 -2.48
C PRO A 291 -8.25 -13.06 -3.44
N ASP A 292 -7.88 -11.89 -3.99
CA ASP A 292 -6.75 -11.74 -4.90
C ASP A 292 -5.45 -12.23 -4.28
N LEU A 293 -5.23 -11.86 -3.01
CA LEU A 293 -4.07 -12.27 -2.23
C LEU A 293 -4.01 -13.79 -2.07
N CYS A 294 -5.11 -14.42 -1.65
CA CYS A 294 -5.19 -15.86 -1.45
C CYS A 294 -4.96 -16.62 -2.77
N ALA A 295 -5.54 -16.15 -3.89
CA ALA A 295 -5.30 -16.72 -5.21
C ALA A 295 -3.82 -16.58 -5.63
N ALA A 296 -3.23 -15.40 -5.46
CA ALA A 296 -1.81 -15.15 -5.73
C ALA A 296 -0.89 -16.08 -4.93
N ILE A 297 -1.16 -16.24 -3.63
CA ILE A 297 -0.42 -17.15 -2.75
C ILE A 297 -0.59 -18.60 -3.21
N GLY A 298 -1.81 -19.03 -3.56
CA GLY A 298 -2.06 -20.37 -4.10
C GLY A 298 -1.19 -20.68 -5.31
N VAL A 299 -1.11 -19.75 -6.28
CA VAL A 299 -0.25 -19.91 -7.47
C VAL A 299 1.22 -19.95 -7.09
N ILE A 300 1.68 -19.10 -6.17
CA ILE A 300 3.07 -19.11 -5.70
C ILE A 300 3.41 -20.44 -5.02
N LEU A 301 2.54 -20.94 -4.13
CA LEU A 301 2.74 -22.22 -3.45
C LEU A 301 2.82 -23.39 -4.42
N VAL A 302 2.00 -23.41 -5.48
CA VAL A 302 2.11 -24.39 -6.58
C VAL A 302 3.48 -24.28 -7.24
N ALA A 303 3.93 -23.07 -7.58
CA ALA A 303 5.25 -22.87 -8.16
C ALA A 303 6.39 -23.36 -7.24
N GLU A 304 6.27 -23.14 -5.93
CA GLU A 304 7.22 -23.63 -4.93
C GLU A 304 7.20 -25.17 -4.80
N ALA A 305 6.03 -25.80 -4.92
CA ALA A 305 5.86 -27.25 -4.86
C ALA A 305 6.46 -27.96 -6.09
N CYS A 306 6.45 -27.32 -7.26
CA CYS A 306 7.00 -27.87 -8.50
C CYS A 306 8.54 -27.91 -8.56
N GLY A 307 9.26 -27.38 -7.56
CA GLY A 307 10.72 -27.40 -7.58
C GLY A 307 11.30 -28.80 -7.30
N HIS A 308 12.11 -29.31 -8.24
CA HIS A 308 12.67 -30.68 -8.26
C HIS A 308 13.48 -31.10 -7.04
N GLN A 309 14.01 -30.15 -6.26
CA GLN A 309 14.88 -30.42 -5.10
C GLN A 309 14.13 -30.68 -3.78
N LEU A 310 12.78 -30.68 -3.77
CA LEU A 310 12.03 -30.86 -2.53
C LEU A 310 11.70 -32.33 -2.21
N PRO A 311 11.79 -32.72 -0.93
CA PRO A 311 11.20 -33.95 -0.44
C PRO A 311 9.71 -34.04 -0.84
N ARG A 312 9.25 -35.25 -1.20
CA ARG A 312 7.85 -35.48 -1.59
C ARG A 312 6.86 -34.95 -0.55
N ARG A 313 7.15 -35.14 0.74
CA ARG A 313 6.32 -34.65 1.86
C ARG A 313 6.12 -33.13 1.81
N THR A 314 7.19 -32.37 1.60
CA THR A 314 7.11 -30.90 1.51
C THR A 314 6.31 -30.45 0.29
N ARG A 315 6.47 -31.12 -0.87
CA ARG A 315 5.67 -30.82 -2.08
C ARG A 315 4.19 -31.06 -1.85
N VAL A 316 3.84 -32.17 -1.20
CA VAL A 316 2.46 -32.49 -0.83
C VAL A 316 1.90 -31.44 0.13
N MET A 317 2.64 -31.08 1.18
CA MET A 317 2.24 -30.04 2.13
C MET A 317 1.99 -28.69 1.44
N LEU A 318 2.89 -28.24 0.56
CA LEU A 318 2.71 -27.00 -0.21
C LEU A 318 1.51 -27.10 -1.16
N GLY A 319 1.25 -28.26 -1.74
CA GLY A 319 0.06 -28.52 -2.56
C GLY A 319 -1.24 -28.37 -1.75
N PHE A 320 -1.30 -28.94 -0.55
CA PHE A 320 -2.45 -28.75 0.36
C PHE A 320 -2.63 -27.30 0.78
N MET A 321 -1.53 -26.60 1.12
CA MET A 321 -1.59 -25.17 1.43
C MET A 321 -2.08 -24.34 0.23
N ALA A 322 -1.69 -24.69 -0.99
CA ALA A 322 -2.17 -24.03 -2.20
C ALA A 322 -3.68 -24.25 -2.40
N LEU A 323 -4.16 -25.47 -2.22
CA LEU A 323 -5.60 -25.78 -2.26
C LEU A 323 -6.37 -25.00 -1.21
N ALA A 324 -5.85 -24.94 0.03
CA ALA A 324 -6.45 -24.15 1.11
C ALA A 324 -6.47 -22.65 0.76
N ALA A 325 -5.42 -22.12 0.12
CA ALA A 325 -5.39 -20.74 -0.33
C ALA A 325 -6.43 -20.46 -1.44
N PHE A 326 -6.58 -21.35 -2.43
CA PHE A 326 -7.63 -21.21 -3.45
C PHE A 326 -9.04 -21.33 -2.86
N ALA A 327 -9.26 -22.27 -1.93
CA ALA A 327 -10.52 -22.39 -1.21
C ALA A 327 -10.81 -21.12 -0.38
N GLY A 328 -9.80 -20.58 0.31
CA GLY A 328 -9.88 -19.33 1.05
C GLY A 328 -10.17 -18.12 0.15
N SER A 329 -9.60 -18.09 -1.06
CA SER A 329 -9.92 -17.08 -2.09
C SER A 329 -11.38 -17.15 -2.49
N LEU A 330 -11.89 -18.34 -2.80
CA LEU A 330 -13.29 -18.53 -3.18
C LEU A 330 -14.23 -18.19 -2.02
N TYR A 331 -13.93 -18.64 -0.81
CA TYR A 331 -14.73 -18.32 0.37
C TYR A 331 -14.78 -16.80 0.61
N SER A 332 -13.62 -16.14 0.61
CA SER A 332 -13.54 -14.68 0.80
C SER A 332 -14.29 -13.94 -0.29
N TYR A 333 -14.24 -14.42 -1.54
CA TYR A 333 -15.03 -13.85 -2.63
C TYR A 333 -16.53 -13.90 -2.33
N LEU A 334 -17.04 -15.08 -1.95
CA LEU A 334 -18.46 -15.26 -1.66
C LEU A 334 -18.92 -14.36 -0.51
N GLN A 335 -18.06 -14.15 0.50
CA GLN A 335 -18.34 -13.23 1.61
C GLN A 335 -18.31 -11.75 1.19
N LEU A 336 -17.46 -11.37 0.22
CA LEU A 336 -17.41 -9.98 -0.27
C LEU A 336 -18.47 -9.67 -1.32
N ARG A 337 -19.08 -10.68 -1.95
CA ARG A 337 -20.09 -10.45 -2.99
C ARG A 337 -21.21 -9.47 -2.56
N PRO A 338 -21.78 -9.56 -1.34
CA PRO A 338 -22.81 -8.63 -0.89
C PRO A 338 -22.30 -7.18 -0.73
N ILE A 339 -21.03 -6.96 -0.38
CA ILE A 339 -20.53 -5.60 -0.16
C ILE A 339 -20.40 -4.82 -1.47
N PHE A 340 -20.26 -5.49 -2.62
CA PHE A 340 -20.21 -4.83 -3.92
C PHE A 340 -21.53 -4.20 -4.36
N SER A 341 -22.65 -4.42 -3.66
CA SER A 341 -23.89 -3.67 -3.89
C SER A 341 -24.06 -2.47 -2.96
N VAL A 342 -23.19 -2.31 -1.96
CA VAL A 342 -23.28 -1.23 -0.97
C VAL A 342 -23.04 0.12 -1.64
N TRP A 343 -23.96 1.04 -1.38
CA TRP A 343 -23.83 2.43 -1.79
C TRP A 343 -22.89 3.18 -0.85
N GLY A 344 -22.06 4.03 -1.43
CA GLY A 344 -21.13 4.89 -0.73
C GLY A 344 -20.54 5.88 -1.72
N TRP A 345 -20.16 7.05 -1.22
CA TRP A 345 -19.60 8.08 -2.08
C TRP A 345 -18.16 7.77 -2.44
N ILE A 346 -17.86 7.73 -3.74
CA ILE A 346 -16.50 7.67 -4.29
C ILE A 346 -16.49 8.33 -5.66
N LEU A 347 -15.43 9.06 -5.96
CA LEU A 347 -15.25 9.64 -7.28
C LEU A 347 -15.01 8.51 -8.30
N ARG A 348 -15.91 8.41 -9.27
CA ARG A 348 -15.92 7.27 -10.21
C ARG A 348 -14.80 7.41 -11.24
N HIS A 349 -14.08 6.32 -11.48
CA HIS A 349 -13.10 6.20 -12.56
C HIS A 349 -13.57 5.21 -13.63
N ASP A 350 -12.91 5.23 -14.80
CA ASP A 350 -13.25 4.34 -15.91
C ASP A 350 -12.61 2.96 -15.70
N ILE A 351 -13.30 2.09 -14.96
CA ILE A 351 -12.90 0.71 -14.66
C ILE A 351 -12.57 -0.08 -15.94
N ALA A 352 -13.30 0.15 -17.04
CA ALA A 352 -13.06 -0.59 -18.28
C ALA A 352 -11.69 -0.26 -18.87
N ARG A 353 -11.30 1.03 -18.89
CA ARG A 353 -9.96 1.46 -19.30
C ARG A 353 -8.88 1.01 -18.32
N VAL A 354 -9.15 1.05 -17.02
CA VAL A 354 -8.19 0.57 -16.01
C VAL A 354 -7.88 -0.91 -16.24
N ARG A 355 -8.91 -1.74 -16.40
CA ARG A 355 -8.76 -3.17 -16.70
C ARG A 355 -7.99 -3.43 -18.00
N GLN A 356 -8.24 -2.64 -19.06
CA GLN A 356 -7.46 -2.74 -20.30
C GLN A 356 -5.97 -2.44 -20.03
N GLY A 357 -5.69 -1.39 -19.26
CA GLY A 357 -4.33 -1.03 -18.87
C GLY A 357 -3.64 -2.11 -18.03
N GLU A 358 -4.35 -2.71 -17.08
CA GLU A 358 -3.87 -3.82 -16.26
C GLU A 358 -3.55 -5.07 -17.10
N VAL A 359 -4.45 -5.47 -18.02
CA VAL A 359 -4.19 -6.60 -18.93
C VAL A 359 -2.93 -6.34 -19.77
N LEU A 360 -2.76 -5.13 -20.31
CA LEU A 360 -1.56 -4.76 -21.06
C LEU A 360 -0.29 -4.81 -20.18
N ALA A 361 -0.40 -4.43 -18.91
CA ALA A 361 0.70 -4.54 -17.95
C ALA A 361 1.08 -6.01 -17.69
N LEU A 362 0.09 -6.88 -17.49
CA LEU A 362 0.29 -8.31 -17.33
C LEU A 362 0.94 -8.93 -18.58
N LEU A 363 0.53 -8.50 -19.78
CA LEU A 363 1.17 -8.91 -21.03
C LEU A 363 2.62 -8.44 -21.13
N ALA A 364 2.94 -7.21 -20.72
CA ALA A 364 4.32 -6.70 -20.69
C ALA A 364 5.22 -7.53 -19.75
N ILE A 365 4.69 -7.89 -18.56
CA ILE A 365 5.35 -8.81 -17.63
C ILE A 365 5.54 -10.19 -18.28
N GLY A 366 4.48 -10.73 -18.88
CA GLY A 366 4.49 -12.04 -19.55
C GLY A 366 5.55 -12.11 -20.65
N VAL A 367 5.60 -11.10 -21.53
CA VAL A 367 6.63 -10.97 -22.57
C VAL A 367 8.02 -10.94 -21.96
N THR A 368 8.25 -10.11 -20.95
CA THR A 368 9.55 -9.99 -20.27
C THR A 368 10.02 -11.32 -19.66
N CYS A 369 9.10 -12.10 -19.09
CA CYS A 369 9.40 -13.40 -18.49
C CYS A 369 9.54 -14.54 -19.52
N ALA A 370 8.83 -14.47 -20.65
CA ALA A 370 8.74 -15.57 -21.62
C ALA A 370 9.71 -15.45 -22.80
N TRP A 371 10.26 -14.25 -23.07
CA TRP A 371 11.10 -14.00 -24.24
C TRP A 371 12.35 -14.90 -24.27
N ARG A 372 12.48 -15.76 -25.29
CA ARG A 372 13.52 -16.82 -25.37
C ARG A 372 14.98 -16.32 -25.33
N PRO A 373 15.38 -15.26 -26.07
CA PRO A 373 16.73 -14.68 -25.99
C PRO A 373 17.08 -14.25 -24.56
N ILE A 374 16.07 -13.69 -23.87
CA ILE A 374 16.20 -13.34 -22.47
C ILE A 374 16.28 -14.56 -21.60
N ARG A 375 15.59 -15.68 -21.80
CA ARG A 375 15.72 -16.84 -20.89
C ARG A 375 17.17 -17.28 -20.65
N ALA A 376 18.03 -17.17 -21.67
CA ALA A 376 19.47 -17.40 -21.52
C ALA A 376 20.13 -16.32 -20.65
N LEU A 377 19.86 -15.03 -20.93
CA LEU A 377 20.35 -13.86 -20.19
C LEU A 377 19.70 -13.64 -18.80
N ALA A 378 18.52 -14.18 -18.56
CA ALA A 378 17.71 -14.05 -17.36
C ALA A 378 17.91 -15.22 -16.42
N SER A 379 18.51 -16.32 -16.89
CA SER A 379 18.97 -17.40 -16.02
C SER A 379 19.84 -16.82 -14.91
N GLY A 380 19.36 -16.88 -13.66
CA GLY A 380 20.02 -16.28 -12.49
C GLY A 380 19.83 -14.76 -12.28
N SER A 381 19.16 -14.01 -13.16
CA SER A 381 18.87 -12.57 -12.95
C SER A 381 17.82 -12.32 -11.86
N GLY A 382 16.95 -13.29 -11.60
CA GLY A 382 15.83 -13.13 -10.67
C GLY A 382 14.63 -12.36 -11.23
N ILE A 383 14.65 -11.90 -12.50
CA ILE A 383 13.57 -11.10 -13.11
C ILE A 383 12.19 -11.76 -12.97
N VAL A 384 12.08 -13.07 -13.19
CA VAL A 384 10.78 -13.73 -13.11
C VAL A 384 10.23 -13.76 -11.69
N ARG A 385 11.08 -13.96 -10.68
CA ARG A 385 10.63 -13.82 -9.27
C ARG A 385 10.27 -12.37 -8.94
N ALA A 386 11.03 -11.41 -9.46
CA ALA A 386 10.72 -9.99 -9.27
C ALA A 386 9.37 -9.58 -9.87
N LEU A 387 8.87 -10.28 -10.91
CA LEU A 387 7.60 -9.96 -11.57
C LEU A 387 6.47 -10.95 -11.25
N ARG A 388 6.77 -12.07 -10.57
CA ARG A 388 5.81 -13.14 -10.30
C ARG A 388 4.64 -12.66 -9.46
N PHE A 389 4.89 -12.08 -8.29
CA PHE A 389 3.83 -11.65 -7.37
C PHE A 389 2.88 -10.61 -8.00
N PRO A 390 3.36 -9.49 -8.60
CA PRO A 390 2.48 -8.53 -9.30
C PRO A 390 1.68 -9.17 -10.43
N PHE A 391 2.28 -10.12 -11.17
CA PHE A 391 1.60 -10.81 -12.25
C PHE A 391 0.44 -11.66 -11.75
N VAL A 392 0.66 -12.52 -10.74
CA VAL A 392 -0.39 -13.42 -10.25
C VAL A 392 -1.47 -12.66 -9.48
N PHE A 393 -1.10 -11.60 -8.75
CA PHE A 393 -2.05 -10.76 -8.03
C PHE A 393 -2.94 -9.96 -9.00
N GLY A 394 -2.34 -9.30 -10.00
CA GLY A 394 -3.13 -8.59 -11.03
C GLY A 394 -3.97 -9.54 -11.88
N ALA A 395 -3.46 -10.72 -12.21
CA ALA A 395 -4.26 -11.73 -12.93
C ALA A 395 -5.49 -12.19 -12.11
N ALA A 396 -5.33 -12.36 -10.79
CA ALA A 396 -6.44 -12.67 -9.90
C ALA A 396 -7.46 -11.53 -9.87
N ASN A 397 -7.00 -10.27 -9.76
CA ASN A 397 -7.85 -9.09 -9.77
C ASN A 397 -8.67 -8.95 -11.07
N VAL A 398 -8.01 -9.08 -12.23
CA VAL A 398 -8.69 -9.07 -13.54
C VAL A 398 -9.73 -10.17 -13.64
N LEU A 399 -9.39 -11.40 -13.22
CA LEU A 399 -10.32 -12.52 -13.23
C LEU A 399 -11.53 -12.22 -12.36
N PHE A 400 -11.30 -11.72 -11.15
CA PHE A 400 -12.35 -11.38 -10.20
C PHE A 400 -13.28 -10.29 -10.73
N LEU A 401 -12.73 -9.21 -11.29
CA LEU A 401 -13.52 -8.13 -11.90
C LEU A 401 -14.38 -8.63 -13.07
N VAL A 402 -13.90 -9.62 -13.83
CA VAL A 402 -14.72 -10.27 -14.86
C VAL A 402 -15.90 -11.00 -14.22
N VAL A 403 -15.69 -11.76 -13.14
CA VAL A 403 -16.77 -12.50 -12.45
C VAL A 403 -17.77 -11.55 -11.77
N VAL A 404 -17.30 -10.49 -11.10
CA VAL A 404 -18.17 -9.50 -10.43
C VAL A 404 -19.06 -8.77 -11.44
N LYS A 405 -18.50 -8.40 -12.61
CA LYS A 405 -19.27 -7.75 -13.67
C LYS A 405 -20.49 -8.57 -14.12
N TYR A 406 -20.37 -9.90 -14.13
CA TYR A 406 -21.49 -10.77 -14.52
C TYR A 406 -22.51 -11.01 -13.40
N THR A 407 -22.22 -10.61 -12.17
CA THR A 407 -23.03 -10.95 -10.99
C THR A 407 -23.60 -9.75 -10.24
N THR A 408 -23.20 -8.53 -10.58
CA THR A 408 -23.70 -7.28 -9.97
C THR A 408 -24.14 -6.27 -11.05
N PRO A 409 -25.39 -5.75 -11.01
CA PRO A 409 -25.98 -5.06 -12.17
C PRO A 409 -25.37 -3.71 -12.56
N THR A 410 -24.49 -3.08 -11.77
CA THR A 410 -23.91 -1.78 -12.17
C THR A 410 -22.47 -1.58 -11.67
N ASN A 411 -21.59 -1.03 -12.52
CA ASN A 411 -20.22 -0.60 -12.16
C ASN A 411 -20.21 0.68 -11.28
N ILE A 412 -21.30 0.95 -10.56
CA ILE A 412 -21.60 2.24 -9.93
C ILE A 412 -21.34 2.19 -8.41
N HIS A 413 -21.12 1.01 -7.85
CA HIS A 413 -21.05 0.79 -6.41
C HIS A 413 -19.67 1.12 -5.81
N TYR A 414 -19.70 1.51 -4.54
CA TYR A 414 -18.59 2.07 -3.79
C TYR A 414 -17.34 1.19 -3.79
N TYR A 415 -17.50 -0.08 -3.41
CA TYR A 415 -16.39 -1.02 -3.29
C TYR A 415 -15.86 -1.49 -4.65
N SER A 416 -16.68 -1.48 -5.70
CA SER A 416 -16.22 -1.80 -7.07
C SER A 416 -15.19 -0.77 -7.57
N GLN A 417 -15.38 0.50 -7.20
CA GLN A 417 -14.47 1.60 -7.55
C GLN A 417 -13.21 1.65 -6.65
N LYS A 418 -13.12 0.83 -5.60
CA LYS A 418 -11.92 0.67 -4.78
C LYS A 418 -11.09 -0.56 -5.15
N TYR A 419 -11.74 -1.56 -5.74
CA TYR A 419 -11.20 -2.91 -5.82
C TYR A 419 -9.88 -3.04 -6.60
N ASP A 420 -9.70 -2.26 -7.66
CA ASP A 420 -8.55 -2.36 -8.56
C ASP A 420 -7.30 -1.64 -8.03
N PHE A 421 -7.42 -0.80 -6.99
CA PHE A 421 -6.34 0.06 -6.49
C PHE A 421 -5.04 -0.71 -6.19
N HIS A 422 -5.10 -1.75 -5.36
CA HIS A 422 -3.93 -2.54 -4.98
C HIS A 422 -3.26 -3.23 -6.17
N ALA A 423 -4.05 -3.81 -7.07
CA ALA A 423 -3.54 -4.51 -8.24
C ALA A 423 -2.86 -3.53 -9.21
N VAL A 424 -3.53 -2.40 -9.48
CA VAL A 424 -2.99 -1.31 -10.30
C VAL A 424 -1.67 -0.80 -9.75
N VAL A 425 -1.57 -0.53 -8.45
CA VAL A 425 -0.32 -0.06 -7.83
C VAL A 425 0.81 -1.05 -8.04
N LEU A 426 0.56 -2.36 -7.84
CA LEU A 426 1.58 -3.40 -8.04
C LEU A 426 2.00 -3.54 -9.51
N VAL A 427 1.04 -3.66 -10.45
CA VAL A 427 1.37 -3.84 -11.87
C VAL A 427 2.00 -2.59 -12.47
N ALA A 428 1.58 -1.39 -12.06
CA ALA A 428 2.21 -0.14 -12.46
C ALA A 428 3.65 -0.05 -11.94
N SER A 429 3.87 -0.41 -10.67
CA SER A 429 5.22 -0.46 -10.09
C SER A 429 6.14 -1.45 -10.82
N SER A 430 5.58 -2.51 -11.39
CA SER A 430 6.34 -3.47 -12.19
C SER A 430 6.90 -2.90 -13.50
N PHE A 431 6.33 -1.81 -14.02
CA PHE A 431 6.86 -1.11 -15.20
C PHE A 431 8.29 -0.62 -14.99
N VAL A 432 8.62 -0.18 -13.77
CA VAL A 432 9.97 0.24 -13.38
C VAL A 432 10.95 -0.93 -13.56
N VAL A 433 10.59 -2.11 -13.05
CA VAL A 433 11.41 -3.32 -13.12
C VAL A 433 11.59 -3.77 -14.57
N VAL A 434 10.50 -3.79 -15.34
CA VAL A 434 10.51 -4.18 -16.77
C VAL A 434 11.39 -3.24 -17.58
N ALA A 435 11.16 -1.92 -17.51
CA ALA A 435 11.90 -0.92 -18.28
C ALA A 435 13.40 -0.95 -17.94
N SER A 436 13.74 -1.01 -16.65
CA SER A 436 15.13 -1.01 -16.18
C SER A 436 15.88 -2.29 -16.59
N PHE A 437 15.22 -3.45 -16.48
CA PHE A 437 15.80 -4.73 -16.91
C PHE A 437 16.13 -4.72 -18.40
N TRP A 438 15.17 -4.27 -19.22
CA TRP A 438 15.36 -4.22 -20.67
C TRP A 438 16.42 -3.20 -21.09
N ALA A 439 16.47 -2.03 -20.44
CA ALA A 439 17.49 -1.02 -20.70
C ALA A 439 18.90 -1.53 -20.37
N ALA A 440 19.07 -2.19 -19.21
CA ALA A 440 20.34 -2.81 -18.83
C ALA A 440 20.74 -3.92 -19.80
N THR A 441 19.78 -4.75 -20.23
CA THR A 441 20.03 -5.84 -21.19
C THR A 441 20.52 -5.29 -22.54
N CYS A 442 19.86 -4.25 -23.07
CA CYS A 442 20.28 -3.61 -24.32
C CYS A 442 21.64 -2.92 -24.20
N ALA A 443 21.93 -2.30 -23.05
CA ALA A 443 23.22 -1.66 -22.79
C ALA A 443 24.37 -2.66 -22.65
N ARG A 444 24.09 -3.90 -22.23
CA ARG A 444 25.06 -5.01 -22.20
C ARG A 444 25.27 -5.61 -23.58
N GLN A 445 24.18 -5.92 -24.28
CA GLN A 445 24.24 -6.61 -25.57
C GLN A 445 23.11 -6.12 -26.47
N PHE A 446 23.50 -5.44 -27.54
CA PHE A 446 22.56 -4.93 -28.54
C PHE A 446 22.45 -5.91 -29.71
N ASP A 447 21.40 -6.72 -29.72
CA ASP A 447 21.06 -7.59 -30.85
C ASP A 447 19.59 -7.42 -31.27
N ARG A 448 19.25 -7.83 -32.50
CA ARG A 448 17.89 -7.67 -33.07
C ARG A 448 16.81 -8.36 -32.24
N ARG A 449 17.13 -9.46 -31.55
CA ARG A 449 16.16 -10.24 -30.78
C ARG A 449 15.88 -9.59 -29.42
N THR A 450 16.89 -8.97 -28.83
CA THR A 450 16.78 -8.15 -27.62
C THR A 450 16.05 -6.85 -27.92
N LEU A 451 16.35 -6.22 -29.06
CA LEU A 451 15.67 -5.01 -29.50
C LEU A 451 14.16 -5.24 -29.74
N SER A 452 13.76 -6.33 -30.41
CA SER A 452 12.34 -6.58 -30.68
C SER A 452 11.54 -6.84 -29.40
N GLY A 453 12.10 -7.60 -28.45
CA GLY A 453 11.44 -7.80 -27.17
C GLY A 453 11.36 -6.54 -26.32
N LEU A 454 12.40 -5.68 -26.32
CA LEU A 454 12.37 -4.35 -25.72
C LEU A 454 11.21 -3.53 -26.30
N VAL A 455 11.14 -3.44 -27.63
CA VAL A 455 10.12 -2.64 -28.32
C VAL A 455 8.71 -3.12 -27.96
N ILE A 456 8.47 -4.44 -27.99
CA ILE A 456 7.18 -5.02 -27.63
C ILE A 456 6.84 -4.73 -26.16
N ALA A 457 7.77 -4.99 -25.23
CA ALA A 457 7.53 -4.77 -23.81
C ALA A 457 7.28 -3.29 -23.50
N LEU A 458 8.09 -2.37 -24.05
CA LEU A 458 7.91 -0.94 -23.84
C LEU A 458 6.66 -0.39 -24.52
N ALA A 459 6.26 -0.91 -25.68
CA ALA A 459 4.99 -0.54 -26.30
C ALA A 459 3.80 -0.95 -25.42
N LEU A 460 3.83 -2.17 -24.87
CA LEU A 460 2.80 -2.64 -23.94
C LEU A 460 2.77 -1.81 -22.65
N VAL A 461 3.95 -1.47 -22.09
CA VAL A 461 4.05 -0.57 -20.92
C VAL A 461 3.49 0.81 -21.24
N ALA A 462 3.86 1.41 -22.37
CA ALA A 462 3.43 2.76 -22.74
C ALA A 462 1.92 2.83 -22.97
N VAL A 463 1.35 1.88 -23.72
CA VAL A 463 -0.10 1.82 -23.96
C VAL A 463 -0.83 1.46 -22.68
N GLY A 464 -0.32 0.52 -21.89
CA GLY A 464 -0.88 0.15 -20.58
C GLY A 464 -0.94 1.34 -19.63
N GLN A 465 0.18 2.05 -19.46
CA GLN A 465 0.26 3.28 -18.66
C GLN A 465 -0.70 4.35 -19.18
N GLN A 466 -0.79 4.56 -20.49
CA GLN A 466 -1.73 5.52 -21.07
C GLN A 466 -3.20 5.16 -20.76
N ARG A 467 -3.56 3.87 -20.83
CA ARG A 467 -4.91 3.39 -20.49
C ARG A 467 -5.22 3.58 -19.02
N LEU A 468 -4.29 3.22 -18.12
CA LEU A 468 -4.41 3.46 -16.68
C LEU A 468 -4.58 4.95 -16.37
N ARG A 469 -3.71 5.81 -16.92
CA ARG A 469 -3.79 7.28 -16.77
C ARG A 469 -5.13 7.86 -17.22
N ARG A 470 -5.64 7.41 -18.37
CA ARG A 470 -6.95 7.83 -18.87
C ARG A 470 -8.10 7.25 -18.04
N GLY A 471 -7.93 6.06 -17.47
CA GLY A 471 -8.88 5.45 -16.55
C GLY A 471 -9.07 6.29 -15.29
N PHE A 472 -7.96 6.76 -14.73
CA PHE A 472 -7.89 7.55 -13.50
C PHE A 472 -7.76 9.06 -13.73
N ALA A 473 -8.19 9.56 -14.89
CA ALA A 473 -8.04 10.99 -15.23
C ALA A 473 -8.71 11.90 -14.20
N VAL A 474 -9.78 11.43 -13.55
CA VAL A 474 -10.56 12.17 -12.55
C VAL A 474 -9.75 12.50 -11.28
N TYR A 475 -8.73 11.70 -10.95
CA TYR A 475 -7.89 11.90 -9.76
C TYR A 475 -6.74 12.89 -10.03
N GLN A 476 -6.41 13.15 -11.29
CA GLN A 476 -5.25 13.97 -11.67
C GLN A 476 -5.42 15.44 -11.30
N GLU A 477 -6.63 15.98 -11.45
CA GLU A 477 -6.93 17.39 -11.16
C GLU A 477 -6.71 17.69 -9.68
N GLY A 478 -7.36 16.91 -8.80
CA GLY A 478 -7.21 17.05 -7.34
C GLY A 478 -5.77 16.84 -6.88
N PHE A 479 -5.05 15.87 -7.46
CA PHE A 479 -3.64 15.67 -7.16
C PHE A 479 -2.76 16.86 -7.55
N ARG A 480 -2.93 17.41 -8.76
CA ARG A 480 -2.10 18.55 -9.22
C ARG A 480 -2.35 19.79 -8.37
N GLU A 481 -3.60 20.06 -8.05
CA GLU A 481 -3.95 21.16 -7.16
C GLU A 481 -3.40 20.93 -5.74
N HIS A 482 -3.50 19.70 -5.21
CA HIS A 482 -2.90 19.35 -3.92
C HIS A 482 -1.38 19.52 -3.88
N ALA A 483 -0.70 19.05 -4.93
CA ALA A 483 0.76 18.99 -4.97
C ALA A 483 1.44 20.32 -5.36
N LEU A 484 0.81 21.09 -6.25
CA LEU A 484 1.42 22.27 -6.89
C LEU A 484 0.54 23.52 -6.81
N GLY A 485 -0.68 23.41 -6.29
CA GLY A 485 -1.61 24.53 -6.14
C GLY A 485 -1.34 25.38 -4.90
N ALA A 486 -1.97 26.54 -4.87
CA ALA A 486 -1.95 27.49 -3.77
C ALA A 486 -3.40 27.96 -3.49
N PRO A 487 -3.67 28.53 -2.31
CA PRO A 487 -4.99 29.09 -2.00
C PRO A 487 -5.45 30.14 -3.04
N PRO A 488 -6.76 30.23 -3.34
CA PRO A 488 -7.83 29.38 -2.83
C PRO A 488 -7.86 28.00 -3.51
N TYR A 489 -8.03 26.96 -2.69
CA TYR A 489 -8.14 25.59 -3.17
C TYR A 489 -9.59 25.25 -3.54
N HIS A 490 -9.77 24.59 -4.69
CA HIS A 490 -11.06 24.14 -5.19
C HIS A 490 -11.41 22.72 -4.74
N ARG A 491 -10.49 21.76 -4.84
CA ARG A 491 -10.76 20.36 -4.45
C ARG A 491 -10.18 19.98 -3.10
N PRO A 492 -8.87 20.18 -2.84
CA PRO A 492 -8.29 19.83 -1.56
C PRO A 492 -8.84 20.75 -0.48
N GLN A 493 -9.22 20.16 0.65
CA GLN A 493 -9.66 20.89 1.83
C GLN A 493 -8.91 20.36 3.06
N PRO A 494 -8.91 21.05 4.21
CA PRO A 494 -8.33 20.47 5.42
C PRO A 494 -9.17 19.30 5.95
N TRP A 495 -8.52 18.30 6.56
CA TRP A 495 -9.20 17.42 7.52
C TRP A 495 -9.33 18.07 8.90
N TYR A 496 -8.45 19.00 9.24
CA TYR A 496 -8.38 19.62 10.54
C TYR A 496 -7.73 21.00 10.48
N ASP A 497 -8.03 21.84 11.48
CA ASP A 497 -7.38 23.13 11.68
C ASP A 497 -6.40 23.05 12.86
N ALA A 498 -5.09 23.05 12.55
CA ALA A 498 -4.04 22.89 13.56
C ALA A 498 -4.10 23.97 14.65
N ALA A 499 -4.33 25.22 14.25
CA ALA A 499 -4.42 26.34 15.18
C ALA A 499 -5.69 26.26 16.03
N ALA A 500 -6.80 25.78 15.45
CA ALA A 500 -8.02 25.54 16.22
C ALA A 500 -7.84 24.41 17.24
N ILE A 501 -7.17 23.31 16.87
CA ILE A 501 -6.88 22.20 17.80
C ILE A 501 -6.11 22.67 19.03
N GLU A 502 -5.04 23.44 18.83
CA GLU A 502 -4.24 23.95 19.95
C GLU A 502 -5.06 24.87 20.85
N ARG A 503 -5.88 25.75 20.28
CA ARG A 503 -6.79 26.62 21.05
C ARG A 503 -7.87 25.84 21.80
N ILE A 504 -8.42 24.79 21.20
CA ILE A 504 -9.38 23.89 21.84
C ILE A 504 -8.72 23.24 23.06
N ARG A 505 -7.54 22.62 22.87
CA ARG A 505 -6.77 21.98 23.94
C ARG A 505 -6.44 22.95 25.07
N GLU A 506 -6.00 24.16 24.73
CA GLU A 506 -5.70 25.21 25.70
C GLU A 506 -6.93 25.64 26.48
N THR A 507 -8.05 25.90 25.80
CA THR A 507 -9.32 26.31 26.43
C THR A 507 -9.82 25.23 27.40
N LEU A 508 -9.86 23.97 26.97
CA LEU A 508 -10.29 22.85 27.81
C LEU A 508 -9.40 22.67 29.05
N ARG A 509 -8.09 22.89 28.89
CA ARG A 509 -7.12 22.84 29.99
C ARG A 509 -7.33 23.96 31.01
N ILE A 510 -7.57 25.19 30.55
CA ILE A 510 -7.78 26.37 31.42
C ILE A 510 -9.13 26.30 32.13
N GLU A 511 -10.18 25.95 31.40
CA GLU A 511 -11.54 25.93 31.92
C GLU A 511 -11.85 24.65 32.73
N HIS A 512 -10.96 23.65 32.69
CA HIS A 512 -11.14 22.34 33.32
C HIS A 512 -12.45 21.64 32.92
N LYS A 513 -12.81 21.74 31.64
CA LYS A 513 -14.05 21.20 31.07
C LYS A 513 -13.78 20.17 29.98
N ALA A 514 -14.79 19.36 29.68
CA ALA A 514 -14.76 18.41 28.59
C ALA A 514 -15.06 19.07 27.24
N PHE A 515 -14.68 18.42 26.15
CA PHE A 515 -15.01 18.87 24.81
C PHE A 515 -16.50 18.60 24.52
N GLY A 516 -17.25 19.65 24.18
CA GLY A 516 -18.68 19.61 23.90
C GLY A 516 -19.02 19.62 22.41
N GLY A 517 -18.02 19.60 21.52
CA GLY A 517 -18.22 19.53 20.09
C GLY A 517 -17.66 20.72 19.31
N TYR A 518 -17.43 20.48 18.01
CA TYR A 518 -16.93 21.47 17.06
C TYR A 518 -17.88 21.62 15.87
N ALA A 519 -18.17 22.84 15.45
CA ALA A 519 -18.95 23.14 14.25
C ALA A 519 -18.11 23.89 13.19
N SER A 520 -18.25 23.46 11.93
CA SER A 520 -17.58 24.03 10.76
C SER A 520 -18.43 23.77 9.50
N PRO A 521 -18.41 24.66 8.49
CA PRO A 521 -19.09 24.47 7.21
C PRO A 521 -18.47 23.32 6.43
N LEU A 522 -17.19 23.05 6.66
CA LEU A 522 -16.48 21.92 6.06
C LEU A 522 -16.85 20.65 6.82
N TRP A 523 -17.90 19.98 6.35
CA TRP A 523 -18.42 18.76 6.96
C TRP A 523 -17.35 17.70 7.30
N PRO A 524 -16.36 17.38 6.42
CA PRO A 524 -15.26 16.47 6.74
C PRO A 524 -14.44 16.93 7.94
N MET A 525 -14.13 18.22 8.03
CA MET A 525 -13.37 18.79 9.13
C MET A 525 -14.18 18.76 10.43
N ARG A 526 -15.48 19.07 10.36
CA ARG A 526 -16.42 18.92 11.48
C ARG A 526 -16.39 17.48 12.01
N CYS A 527 -16.65 16.48 11.18
CA CYS A 527 -16.66 15.08 11.59
C CYS A 527 -15.30 14.64 12.16
N PHE A 528 -14.21 15.00 11.48
CA PHE A 528 -12.87 14.57 11.85
C PHE A 528 -12.40 15.18 13.17
N MET A 529 -12.59 16.49 13.37
CA MET A 529 -12.21 17.15 14.62
C MET A 529 -13.05 16.65 15.80
N ASN A 530 -14.36 16.43 15.62
CA ASN A 530 -15.17 15.83 16.69
C ASN A 530 -14.70 14.41 17.02
N ALA A 531 -14.40 13.58 16.02
CA ALA A 531 -13.85 12.25 16.24
C ALA A 531 -12.48 12.27 16.95
N LEU A 532 -11.63 13.25 16.64
CA LEU A 532 -10.30 13.41 17.25
C LEU A 532 -10.37 13.69 18.76
N PHE A 533 -11.45 14.31 19.22
CA PHE A 533 -11.74 14.56 20.63
C PHE A 533 -12.74 13.53 21.22
N ASP A 534 -12.94 12.39 20.55
CA ASP A 534 -13.89 11.31 20.93
C ASP A 534 -15.31 11.79 21.23
N HIS A 535 -15.86 12.67 20.38
CA HIS A 535 -17.16 13.30 20.61
C HIS A 535 -18.20 13.00 19.53
N GLY A 536 -19.41 12.65 19.98
CA GLY A 536 -20.63 12.60 19.17
C GLY A 536 -20.74 11.46 18.16
N ASP A 537 -21.87 11.41 17.46
CA ASP A 537 -22.03 10.56 16.26
C ASP A 537 -21.40 11.25 15.04
N LEU A 538 -20.83 10.47 14.12
CA LEU A 538 -20.15 11.01 12.94
C LEU A 538 -21.11 11.64 11.94
N LYS A 539 -22.33 11.11 11.84
CA LYS A 539 -23.33 11.56 10.86
C LYS A 539 -23.94 12.89 11.25
N ASP A 540 -24.14 13.12 12.54
CA ASP A 540 -24.60 14.38 13.08
C ASP A 540 -23.97 14.61 14.47
N PRO A 541 -22.72 15.15 14.52
CA PRO A 541 -22.07 15.40 15.79
C PRO A 541 -22.78 16.57 16.46
N GLN A 542 -23.65 16.23 17.42
CA GLN A 542 -24.41 17.20 18.19
C GLN A 542 -23.49 17.97 19.14
N LEU A 543 -23.78 19.25 19.31
CA LEU A 543 -23.07 20.08 20.28
C LEU A 543 -23.70 19.88 21.66
N THR A 544 -22.88 19.56 22.64
CA THR A 544 -23.29 19.37 24.04
C THR A 544 -23.12 20.67 24.80
N THR A 545 -24.23 21.29 25.17
CA THR A 545 -24.28 22.49 26.02
C THR A 545 -24.54 22.15 27.50
N ALA A 546 -24.32 20.89 27.89
CA ALA A 546 -24.44 20.47 29.28
C ALA A 546 -23.35 21.12 30.14
N PRO A 547 -23.63 21.41 31.43
CA PRO A 547 -22.60 21.90 32.36
C PRO A 547 -21.34 21.03 32.33
N GLY A 548 -20.17 21.67 32.39
CA GLY A 548 -18.88 20.99 32.34
C GLY A 548 -18.31 20.77 30.95
N HIS A 549 -18.92 21.33 29.89
CA HIS A 549 -18.45 21.19 28.50
C HIS A 549 -18.15 22.54 27.85
N CYS A 550 -17.23 22.54 26.89
CA CYS A 550 -16.96 23.67 26.01
C CYS A 550 -17.28 23.32 24.56
N VAL A 551 -18.09 24.16 23.91
CA VAL A 551 -18.46 24.06 22.50
C VAL A 551 -17.62 25.04 21.69
N PHE A 552 -17.22 24.65 20.49
CA PHE A 552 -16.37 25.42 19.59
C PHE A 552 -16.99 25.53 18.19
N TRP A 553 -16.85 26.67 17.52
CA TRP A 553 -17.35 26.83 16.16
C TRP A 553 -16.59 27.91 15.40
N GLU A 554 -16.62 27.83 14.07
CA GLU A 554 -16.16 28.91 13.20
C GLU A 554 -17.20 30.05 13.18
N ALA A 555 -16.75 31.31 13.29
CA ALA A 555 -17.68 32.44 13.34
C ALA A 555 -18.53 32.54 12.05
N GLY A 556 -19.83 32.78 12.20
CA GLY A 556 -20.80 32.89 11.11
C GLY A 556 -21.55 31.58 10.79
N GLU A 557 -21.18 30.48 11.45
CA GLU A 557 -21.58 29.13 11.05
C GLU A 557 -22.65 28.51 11.95
N ALA A 558 -22.86 29.12 13.11
CA ALA A 558 -23.71 28.57 14.15
C ALA A 558 -24.57 29.70 14.70
N ALA A 559 -25.57 30.15 13.92
CA ALA A 559 -26.33 31.37 14.19
C ALA A 559 -26.85 31.50 15.64
N ALA A 560 -27.30 30.38 16.24
CA ALA A 560 -27.73 30.34 17.63
C ALA A 560 -26.56 30.57 18.61
N GLN A 561 -25.42 29.93 18.38
CA GLN A 561 -24.21 30.10 19.18
C GLN A 561 -23.56 31.48 18.93
N ASP A 562 -23.68 32.01 17.72
CA ASP A 562 -23.19 33.33 17.38
C ASP A 562 -24.00 34.46 18.03
N ALA A 563 -25.24 34.20 18.41
CA ALA A 563 -26.05 35.11 19.21
C ALA A 563 -25.72 35.04 20.72
N ASP A 564 -24.90 34.08 21.18
CA ASP A 564 -24.55 33.96 22.61
C ASP A 564 -23.63 35.13 23.04
N PRO A 565 -24.07 36.02 23.96
CA PRO A 565 -23.28 37.17 24.40
C PRO A 565 -22.05 36.77 25.23
N ALA A 566 -22.02 35.56 25.78
CA ALA A 566 -20.91 35.04 26.56
C ALA A 566 -19.91 34.23 25.73
N LYS A 567 -20.04 34.22 24.39
CA LYS A 567 -19.05 33.60 23.51
C LYS A 567 -17.72 34.33 23.57
N ARG A 568 -16.63 33.59 23.47
CA ARG A 568 -15.28 34.13 23.31
C ARG A 568 -14.80 33.80 21.90
N CYS A 569 -14.45 34.82 21.13
CA CYS A 569 -13.96 34.65 19.76
C CYS A 569 -12.54 35.16 19.64
N SER A 570 -11.73 34.47 18.85
CA SER A 570 -10.34 34.86 18.62
C SER A 570 -9.94 34.53 17.19
N ALA A 571 -9.26 35.47 16.54
CA ALA A 571 -8.72 35.27 15.20
C ALA A 571 -7.42 34.44 15.26
N HIS A 572 -7.22 33.60 14.26
CA HIS A 572 -6.00 32.81 14.10
C HIS A 572 -5.60 32.65 12.62
N PRO A 573 -4.30 32.44 12.35
CA PRO A 573 -3.85 32.18 10.98
C PRO A 573 -4.45 30.90 10.41
N ARG A 574 -4.97 30.96 9.18
CA ARG A 574 -5.52 29.82 8.45
C ARG A 574 -4.90 29.75 7.06
N ARG A 575 -3.95 28.83 6.88
CA ARG A 575 -3.07 28.79 5.69
C ARG A 575 -3.78 28.48 4.39
N TRP A 576 -4.84 27.67 4.41
CA TRP A 576 -5.62 27.33 3.23
C TRP A 576 -6.71 28.37 2.89
N SER A 577 -6.93 29.38 3.74
CA SER A 577 -7.92 30.43 3.47
C SER A 577 -7.34 31.52 2.59
N PRO A 578 -8.06 32.02 1.57
CA PRO A 578 -7.63 33.19 0.80
C PRO A 578 -7.46 34.46 1.66
N THR A 579 -8.18 34.57 2.78
CA THR A 579 -8.02 35.69 3.74
C THR A 579 -6.81 35.52 4.67
N GLY A 580 -6.20 34.33 4.72
CA GLY A 580 -5.10 34.00 5.63
C GLY A 580 -5.49 33.90 7.11
N THR A 581 -6.73 34.20 7.48
CA THR A 581 -7.21 34.20 8.87
C THR A 581 -8.60 33.59 8.98
N ALA A 582 -8.87 32.97 10.13
CA ALA A 582 -10.21 32.55 10.53
C ALA A 582 -10.48 32.96 11.98
N THR A 583 -11.75 32.95 12.37
CA THR A 583 -12.18 33.25 13.73
C THR A 583 -12.78 32.00 14.35
N LEU A 584 -12.15 31.51 15.41
CA LEU A 584 -12.69 30.46 16.26
C LEU A 584 -13.41 31.07 17.45
N CYS A 585 -14.67 30.70 17.62
CA CYS A 585 -15.48 31.04 18.78
C CYS A 585 -15.65 29.83 19.70
N SER A 586 -15.82 30.09 20.99
CA SER A 586 -16.11 29.06 21.99
C SER A 586 -17.05 29.55 23.08
N ARG A 587 -17.76 28.61 23.71
CA ARG A 587 -18.57 28.83 24.90
C ARG A 587 -18.43 27.64 25.83
N CYS A 588 -18.15 27.92 27.10
CA CYS A 588 -18.01 26.91 28.15
C CYS A 588 -19.17 27.01 29.14
N TYR A 589 -19.95 25.94 29.24
CA TYR A 589 -21.19 25.84 30.03
C TYR A 589 -20.93 25.30 31.42
#